data_AF-A0A2V6Y9J3-F1
#
_entry.id   AF-A0A2V6Y9J3-F1
#
_cell.length_a   1.000
_cell.length_b   1.000
_cell.length_c   1.000
_cell.angle_alpha   90.00
_cell.angle_beta   90.00
_cell.angle_gamma   90.00
#
_symmetry.space_group_name_H-M   'P 1'
#
loop_
_entity.id
_entity.type
_entity.pdbx_description
1 polymer ?
#
loop_
_entity_poly.entity_id
_entity_poly.type
_entity_poly.pdbx_seq_one_letter_code
_entity_poly.pdbx_strand_id
1 'polypeptide(L)'
;MASAVTPDHLLALVFVAGGVGMLGLYLDTAWHRTFGRDTFWSLPHLLMYGSGMAVYASTLGGIAIATRLGPGGFGGPVLSPLGLRLPLGFTLAFAGTLVMMTAMPVDAWFHWMYGTDVLVWSWPHMQLLLGAGLTDCGILLAVAAQRGRGWFGRPRVRPVAATLVIVDLLQRVHYGLAHYTQVPETRTVDFYPMLVALSVPALLVTAARSIGPWAPVAAASLFFGIQVGVDLTLYLIDFVRYTLTPVFALPALLVSALYAIAARAGHRAVIAIVAGSLFSVAFVAIECVWMARVIARPWAEAAVTAALPVTIGIGALSGWVGWVVGGLVRFVAHDGSAAVGFDDRRPARAAALFAGALILAGALATYRPQRFGPPMTTTEMRLEPVESFVAREAIFWEAVILDSWPLADRIQAYSEGIIEPFPLPIGPAWCAETPARLEAELPGVRFGLAINEERVDLAHYRIVRLPMRDGRHCGWLGIAAAFVRSSRNRFVYEVEHAARRSVVEMTVVFKDP
;
A
#
# COMPACT_ATOMS: atom_id res chain seq x y z
N MET A 1 30.45 30.23 -15.73
CA MET A 1 29.23 29.60 -16.29
C MET A 1 28.61 28.75 -15.20
N ALA A 2 27.55 29.22 -14.54
CA ALA A 2 26.81 28.36 -13.61
C ALA A 2 26.19 27.22 -14.43
N SER A 3 26.44 25.97 -14.07
CA SER A 3 25.81 24.82 -14.71
C SER A 3 24.28 24.95 -14.57
N ALA A 4 23.59 25.27 -15.66
CA ALA A 4 22.14 25.43 -15.63
C ALA A 4 21.51 24.08 -15.29
N VAL A 5 20.61 24.05 -14.29
CA VAL A 5 19.83 22.86 -13.94
C VAL A 5 19.00 22.45 -15.16
N THR A 6 19.14 21.19 -15.58
CA THR A 6 18.45 20.63 -16.77
C THR A 6 17.41 19.58 -16.35
N PRO A 7 16.50 19.18 -17.25
CA PRO A 7 15.56 18.09 -16.98
C PRO A 7 16.23 16.78 -16.56
N ASP A 8 17.46 16.48 -17.04
CA ASP A 8 18.21 15.31 -16.60
C ASP A 8 18.56 15.36 -15.11
N HIS A 9 19.00 16.53 -14.60
CA HIS A 9 19.32 16.69 -13.18
C HIS A 9 18.08 16.50 -12.31
N LEU A 10 16.94 17.05 -12.76
CA LEU A 10 15.66 16.94 -12.07
C LEU A 10 15.17 15.49 -12.03
N LEU A 11 15.20 14.79 -13.16
CA LEU A 11 14.82 13.38 -13.24
C LEU A 11 15.77 12.50 -12.41
N ALA A 12 17.08 12.77 -12.42
CA ALA A 12 18.04 12.04 -11.59
C ALA A 12 17.71 12.20 -10.10
N LEU A 13 17.40 13.42 -9.64
CA LEU A 13 16.95 13.65 -8.28
C LEU A 13 15.67 12.89 -7.96
N VAL A 14 14.71 12.84 -8.89
CA VAL A 14 13.46 12.07 -8.70
C VAL A 14 13.74 10.58 -8.55
N PHE A 15 14.60 9.98 -9.39
CA PHE A 15 14.91 8.55 -9.29
C PHE A 15 15.66 8.21 -7.98
N VAL A 16 16.61 9.05 -7.56
CA VAL A 16 17.32 8.87 -6.29
C VAL A 16 16.37 9.02 -5.12
N ALA A 17 15.57 10.09 -5.10
CA ALA A 17 14.60 10.34 -4.05
C ALA A 17 13.54 9.23 -3.99
N GLY A 18 12.98 8.81 -5.13
CA GLY A 18 12.01 7.72 -5.20
C GLY A 18 12.56 6.41 -4.64
N GLY A 19 13.82 6.07 -4.94
CA GLY A 19 14.49 4.90 -4.33
C GLY A 19 14.62 5.00 -2.81
N VAL A 20 14.96 6.19 -2.29
CA VAL A 20 15.01 6.45 -0.84
C VAL A 20 13.61 6.35 -0.21
N GLY A 21 12.59 6.89 -0.87
CA GLY A 21 11.20 6.81 -0.41
C GLY A 21 10.67 5.39 -0.38
N MET A 22 11.00 4.58 -1.39
CA MET A 22 10.65 3.17 -1.44
C MET A 22 11.31 2.38 -0.31
N LEU A 23 12.60 2.63 -0.02
CA LEU A 23 13.27 2.05 1.13
C LEU A 23 12.58 2.47 2.44
N GLY A 24 12.25 3.75 2.57
CA GLY A 24 11.49 4.29 3.70
C GLY A 24 10.17 3.54 3.90
N LEU A 25 9.38 3.34 2.84
CA LEU A 25 8.08 2.66 2.89
C LEU A 25 8.18 1.19 3.38
N TYR A 26 9.15 0.42 2.88
CA TYR A 26 9.33 -0.96 3.35
C TYR A 26 9.85 -1.02 4.77
N LEU A 27 10.77 -0.12 5.11
CA LEU A 27 11.29 -0.01 6.45
C LEU A 27 10.19 0.39 7.42
N ASP A 28 9.28 1.29 7.04
CA ASP A 28 8.17 1.80 7.85
C ASP A 28 7.26 0.68 8.33
N THR A 29 6.75 -0.14 7.41
CA THR A 29 5.90 -1.27 7.81
C THR A 29 6.66 -2.28 8.68
N ALA A 30 7.96 -2.47 8.42
CA ALA A 30 8.76 -3.43 9.18
C ALA A 30 9.06 -2.85 10.56
N TRP A 31 9.30 -1.55 10.63
CA TRP A 31 9.52 -0.77 11.84
C TRP A 31 8.31 -0.89 12.75
N HIS A 32 7.11 -0.60 12.26
CA HIS A 32 5.87 -0.75 13.03
C HIS A 32 5.65 -2.18 13.52
N ARG A 33 5.92 -3.20 12.68
CA ARG A 33 5.78 -4.61 13.09
C ARG A 33 6.82 -5.05 14.10
N THR A 34 7.99 -4.41 14.14
CA THR A 34 9.11 -4.82 14.99
C THR A 34 9.18 -4.00 16.28
N PHE A 35 8.82 -2.72 16.25
CA PHE A 35 8.87 -1.80 17.39
C PHE A 35 7.50 -1.39 17.94
N GLY A 36 6.44 -1.49 17.14
CA GLY A 36 5.15 -0.85 17.43
C GLY A 36 5.12 0.61 17.01
N ARG A 37 4.31 1.41 17.70
CA ARG A 37 4.10 2.83 17.41
C ARG A 37 5.41 3.61 17.53
N ASP A 38 5.70 4.40 16.51
CA ASP A 38 6.87 5.25 16.44
C ASP A 38 6.47 6.73 16.50
N THR A 39 7.45 7.62 16.39
CA THR A 39 7.19 9.06 16.38
C THR A 39 7.04 9.57 14.95
N PHE A 40 6.43 10.75 14.79
CA PHE A 40 6.40 11.47 13.52
C PHE A 40 7.81 11.67 12.89
N TRP A 41 8.86 11.59 13.71
CA TRP A 41 10.25 11.77 13.32
C TRP A 41 11.03 10.45 13.22
N SER A 42 10.35 9.30 13.11
CA SER A 42 11.02 8.02 12.92
C SER A 42 11.85 8.02 11.64
N LEU A 43 12.91 7.19 11.61
CA LEU A 43 13.78 7.08 10.43
C LEU A 43 12.99 6.76 9.14
N PRO A 44 12.05 5.78 9.12
CA PRO A 44 11.24 5.53 7.93
C PRO A 44 10.46 6.76 7.45
N HIS A 45 9.80 7.46 8.36
CA HIS A 45 9.08 8.70 8.07
C HIS A 45 9.99 9.78 7.49
N LEU A 46 11.17 9.99 8.07
CA LEU A 46 12.14 10.97 7.56
C LEU A 46 12.60 10.65 6.13
N LEU A 47 12.83 9.36 5.81
CA LEU A 47 13.18 8.94 4.46
C LEU A 47 12.02 9.20 3.48
N MET A 48 10.79 8.87 3.88
CA MET A 48 9.59 9.10 3.09
C MET A 48 9.32 10.59 2.86
N TYR A 49 9.33 11.41 3.91
CA TYR A 49 9.06 12.85 3.82
C TYR A 49 10.15 13.56 3.03
N GLY A 50 11.42 13.24 3.30
CA GLY A 50 12.56 13.78 2.58
C GLY A 50 12.50 13.43 1.09
N SER A 51 12.15 12.18 0.76
CA SER A 51 11.96 11.78 -0.64
C SER A 51 10.83 12.54 -1.33
N GLY A 52 9.66 12.64 -0.69
CA GLY A 52 8.50 13.35 -1.23
C GLY A 52 8.79 14.83 -1.45
N MET A 53 9.47 15.48 -0.49
CA MET A 53 9.90 16.87 -0.60
C MET A 53 10.92 17.06 -1.74
N ALA A 54 11.86 16.14 -1.93
CA ALA A 54 12.83 16.20 -3.03
C ALA A 54 12.16 16.05 -4.41
N VAL A 55 11.20 15.13 -4.55
CA VAL A 55 10.42 14.97 -5.79
C VAL A 55 9.53 16.20 -6.03
N TYR A 56 8.90 16.73 -4.99
CA TYR A 56 8.11 17.97 -5.05
C TYR A 56 8.97 19.15 -5.54
N ALA A 57 10.13 19.37 -4.92
CA ALA A 57 11.04 20.44 -5.30
C ALA A 57 11.58 20.26 -6.73
N SER A 58 11.87 19.02 -7.14
CA SER A 58 12.31 18.71 -8.49
C SER A 58 11.23 19.02 -9.54
N THR A 59 9.99 18.60 -9.27
CA THR A 59 8.87 18.78 -10.22
C THR A 59 8.46 20.25 -10.33
N LEU A 60 8.38 20.96 -9.20
CA LEU A 60 8.15 22.41 -9.16
C LEU A 60 9.29 23.18 -9.83
N GLY A 61 10.54 22.79 -9.56
CA GLY A 61 11.72 23.36 -10.20
C GLY A 61 11.69 23.22 -11.71
N GLY A 62 11.27 22.06 -12.22
CA GLY A 62 11.06 21.84 -13.66
C GLY A 62 10.04 22.78 -14.27
N ILE A 63 8.89 22.97 -13.61
CA ILE A 63 7.86 23.93 -14.04
C ILE A 63 8.41 25.37 -14.04
N ALA A 64 9.13 25.76 -12.99
CA ALA A 64 9.71 27.09 -12.86
C ALA A 64 10.77 27.36 -13.95
N ILE A 65 11.64 26.38 -14.22
CA ILE A 65 12.66 26.44 -15.28
C ILE A 65 11.99 26.54 -16.65
N ALA A 66 11.01 25.69 -16.95
CA ALA A 66 10.28 25.74 -18.21
C ALA A 66 9.58 27.09 -18.43
N THR A 67 9.02 27.66 -17.36
CA THR A 67 8.32 28.96 -17.41
C THR A 67 9.29 30.12 -17.63
N ARG A 68 10.43 30.14 -16.93
CA ARG A 68 11.37 31.27 -16.96
C ARG A 68 12.38 31.21 -18.12
N LEU A 69 12.88 30.02 -18.41
CA LEU A 69 13.97 29.79 -19.37
C LEU A 69 13.47 29.15 -20.69
N GLY A 70 12.20 28.77 -20.76
CA GLY A 70 11.57 28.15 -21.90
C GLY A 70 11.53 26.61 -21.81
N PRO A 71 10.54 25.96 -22.45
CA PRO A 71 10.30 24.53 -22.29
C PRO A 71 11.12 23.64 -23.23
N GLY A 72 12.00 24.19 -24.07
CA GLY A 72 12.64 23.46 -25.17
C GLY A 72 13.44 22.22 -24.76
N GLY A 73 13.98 22.19 -23.54
CA GLY A 73 14.69 21.04 -22.99
C GLY A 73 13.78 19.91 -22.48
N PHE A 74 12.50 20.16 -22.22
CA PHE A 74 11.60 19.20 -21.57
C PHE A 74 10.94 18.21 -22.54
N GLY A 75 10.78 18.60 -23.81
CA GLY A 75 10.11 17.79 -24.84
C GLY A 75 8.61 17.57 -24.58
N GLY A 76 7.93 16.90 -25.52
CA GLY A 76 6.52 16.55 -25.36
C GLY A 76 5.55 17.73 -25.23
N PRO A 77 4.28 17.47 -24.85
CA PRO A 77 3.27 18.52 -24.70
C PRO A 77 3.55 19.47 -23.53
N VAL A 78 3.33 20.77 -23.77
CA VAL A 78 3.47 21.83 -22.77
C VAL A 78 2.16 22.60 -22.69
N LEU A 79 1.52 22.61 -21.52
CA LEU A 79 0.35 23.45 -21.27
C LEU A 79 0.84 24.87 -21.01
N SER A 80 0.12 25.89 -21.50
CA SER A 80 0.52 27.29 -21.29
C SER A 80 -0.61 28.19 -20.78
N PRO A 81 -1.26 27.86 -19.64
CA PRO A 81 -2.26 28.74 -19.03
C PRO A 81 -1.59 29.95 -18.37
N LEU A 82 -2.20 31.13 -18.48
CA LEU A 82 -1.84 32.33 -17.70
C LEU A 82 -0.33 32.71 -17.75
N GLY A 83 0.33 32.46 -18.88
CA GLY A 83 1.76 32.78 -19.06
C GLY A 83 2.74 31.76 -18.45
N LEU A 84 2.25 30.73 -17.75
CA LEU A 84 3.08 29.62 -17.28
C LEU A 84 3.46 28.69 -18.44
N ARG A 85 4.57 27.96 -18.31
CA ARG A 85 4.91 26.84 -19.20
C ARG A 85 4.97 25.58 -18.36
N LEU A 86 4.03 24.68 -18.60
CA LEU A 86 3.75 23.50 -17.78
C LEU A 86 4.04 22.23 -18.60
N PRO A 87 5.27 21.68 -18.60
CA PRO A 87 5.58 20.41 -19.25
C PRO A 87 4.72 19.30 -18.65
N LEU A 88 3.95 18.59 -19.47
CA LEU A 88 2.87 17.71 -19.01
C LEU A 88 3.31 16.71 -17.95
N GLY A 89 4.45 16.03 -18.15
CA GLY A 89 4.95 15.02 -17.20
C GLY A 89 5.32 15.62 -15.85
N PHE A 90 6.05 16.75 -15.84
CA PHE A 90 6.42 17.45 -14.61
C PHE A 90 5.20 18.02 -13.88
N THR A 91 4.22 18.53 -14.61
CA THR A 91 2.98 19.08 -14.03
C THR A 91 2.10 18.01 -13.42
N LEU A 92 1.92 16.87 -14.09
CA LEU A 92 1.20 15.74 -13.51
C LEU A 92 1.93 15.19 -12.29
N ALA A 93 3.27 15.09 -12.37
CA ALA A 93 4.08 14.60 -11.27
C ALA A 93 3.97 15.51 -10.03
N PHE A 94 4.03 16.83 -10.25
CA PHE A 94 3.84 17.85 -9.22
C PHE A 94 2.46 17.76 -8.56
N ALA A 95 1.40 17.62 -9.37
CA ALA A 95 0.03 17.45 -8.84
C ALA A 95 -0.09 16.18 -7.97
N GLY A 96 0.52 15.07 -8.41
CA GLY A 96 0.61 13.85 -7.61
C GLY A 96 1.35 14.07 -6.29
N THR A 97 2.48 14.79 -6.32
CA THR A 97 3.25 15.06 -5.09
C THR A 97 2.49 15.96 -4.13
N LEU A 98 1.67 16.90 -4.62
CA LEU A 98 0.81 17.71 -3.78
C LEU A 98 -0.21 16.83 -3.03
N VAL A 99 -0.90 15.93 -3.73
CA VAL A 99 -1.86 14.98 -3.14
C VAL A 99 -1.17 14.08 -2.11
N MET A 100 0.05 13.62 -2.43
CA MET A 100 0.87 12.77 -1.57
C MET A 100 1.29 13.52 -0.29
N MET A 101 1.81 14.75 -0.41
CA MET A 101 2.28 15.53 0.73
C MET A 101 1.14 16.00 1.63
N THR A 102 -0.05 16.27 1.08
CA THR A 102 -1.22 16.57 1.92
C THR A 102 -1.73 15.34 2.68
N ALA A 103 -1.31 14.12 2.33
CA ALA A 103 -1.68 12.92 3.08
C ALA A 103 -1.07 12.92 4.48
N MET A 104 0.13 13.50 4.67
CA MET A 104 0.83 13.53 5.96
C MET A 104 0.04 14.26 7.08
N PRO A 105 -0.39 15.53 6.90
CA PRO A 105 -1.20 16.18 7.93
C PRO A 105 -2.60 15.55 8.08
N VAL A 106 -3.15 14.96 7.00
CA VAL A 106 -4.42 14.22 7.05
C VAL A 106 -4.28 12.94 7.89
N ASP A 107 -3.16 12.24 7.76
CA ASP A 107 -2.81 11.05 8.55
C ASP A 107 -2.68 11.38 10.03
N ALA A 108 -1.92 12.42 10.36
CA ALA A 108 -1.78 12.89 11.74
C ALA A 108 -3.13 13.29 12.37
N TRP A 109 -3.99 13.98 11.60
CA TRP A 109 -5.35 14.29 12.04
C TRP A 109 -6.21 13.03 12.19
N PHE A 110 -6.10 12.08 11.26
CA PHE A 110 -6.86 10.83 11.28
C PHE A 110 -6.50 10.02 12.52
N HIS A 111 -5.21 9.85 12.82
CA HIS A 111 -4.77 9.15 14.04
C HIS A 111 -5.18 9.87 15.31
N TRP A 112 -5.21 11.21 15.31
CA TRP A 112 -5.70 11.98 16.45
C TRP A 112 -7.21 11.76 16.70
N MET A 113 -8.01 11.60 15.64
CA MET A 113 -9.46 11.43 15.72
C MET A 113 -9.90 9.97 15.94
N TYR A 114 -9.24 9.03 15.28
CA TYR A 114 -9.68 7.64 15.15
C TYR A 114 -8.68 6.63 15.72
N GLY A 115 -7.54 7.07 16.25
CA GLY A 115 -6.47 6.16 16.70
C GLY A 115 -5.61 5.64 15.54
N THR A 116 -4.60 4.84 15.88
CA THR A 116 -3.64 4.30 14.91
C THR A 116 -4.31 3.37 13.89
N ASP A 117 -3.92 3.51 12.62
CA ASP A 117 -4.35 2.60 11.57
C ASP A 117 -3.75 1.20 11.78
N VAL A 118 -4.62 0.19 11.71
CA VAL A 118 -4.19 -1.22 11.72
C VAL A 118 -3.97 -1.74 10.28
N LEU A 119 -4.41 -0.96 9.28
CA LEU A 119 -4.38 -1.34 7.88
C LEU A 119 -3.94 -0.22 6.97
N VAL A 120 -3.34 -0.63 5.87
CA VAL A 120 -2.94 0.28 4.79
C VAL A 120 -4.15 0.90 4.06
N TRP A 121 -5.38 0.42 4.25
CA TRP A 121 -6.59 0.91 3.54
C TRP A 121 -7.32 2.08 4.22
N SER A 122 -6.69 2.72 5.21
CA SER A 122 -7.22 3.98 5.74
C SER A 122 -7.20 5.08 4.67
N TRP A 123 -8.07 6.08 4.83
CA TRP A 123 -8.16 7.18 3.87
C TRP A 123 -6.81 7.90 3.66
N PRO A 124 -6.04 8.28 4.71
CA PRO A 124 -4.74 8.92 4.52
C PRO A 124 -3.78 8.08 3.66
N HIS A 125 -3.69 6.77 3.91
CA HIS A 125 -2.83 5.87 3.13
C HIS A 125 -3.29 5.72 1.67
N MET A 126 -4.61 5.63 1.41
CA MET A 126 -5.13 5.61 0.04
C MET A 126 -4.86 6.92 -0.70
N GLN A 127 -4.94 8.06 0.00
CA GLN A 127 -4.54 9.35 -0.56
C GLN A 127 -3.04 9.39 -0.89
N LEU A 128 -2.19 8.89 0.01
CA LEU A 128 -0.75 8.79 -0.20
C LEU A 128 -0.43 7.95 -1.45
N LEU A 129 -1.02 6.75 -1.57
CA LEU A 129 -0.81 5.86 -2.71
C LEU A 129 -1.35 6.43 -4.02
N LEU A 130 -2.49 7.12 -3.99
CA LEU A 130 -3.03 7.82 -5.16
C LEU A 130 -2.09 8.92 -5.63
N GLY A 131 -1.65 9.80 -4.72
CA GLY A 131 -0.74 10.89 -5.04
C GLY A 131 0.58 10.38 -5.60
N ALA A 132 1.14 9.35 -4.97
CA ALA A 132 2.32 8.67 -5.44
C ALA A 132 2.16 8.04 -6.84
N GLY A 133 1.05 7.32 -7.10
CA GLY A 133 0.79 6.74 -8.42
C GLY A 133 0.60 7.80 -9.52
N LEU A 134 -0.03 8.94 -9.19
CA LEU A 134 -0.11 10.11 -10.09
C LEU A 134 1.28 10.70 -10.34
N THR A 135 2.13 10.76 -9.31
CA THR A 135 3.53 11.17 -9.45
C THR A 135 4.26 10.31 -10.46
N ASP A 136 4.23 8.99 -10.28
CA ASP A 136 4.91 8.04 -11.16
C ASP A 136 4.36 8.09 -12.60
N CYS A 137 3.05 8.25 -12.79
CA CYS A 137 2.47 8.49 -14.11
C CYS A 137 3.06 9.75 -14.76
N GLY A 138 3.20 10.85 -14.01
CA GLY A 138 3.84 12.07 -14.48
C GLY A 138 5.31 11.87 -14.85
N ILE A 139 6.07 11.16 -14.02
CA ILE A 139 7.48 10.85 -14.27
C ILE A 139 7.65 9.93 -15.48
N LEU A 140 6.76 8.95 -15.68
CA LEU A 140 6.75 8.11 -16.89
C LEU A 140 6.58 8.96 -18.16
N LEU A 141 5.66 9.93 -18.12
CA LEU A 141 5.47 10.87 -19.23
C LEU A 141 6.67 11.82 -19.41
N ALA A 142 7.30 12.27 -18.32
CA ALA A 142 8.50 13.11 -18.38
C ALA A 142 9.68 12.35 -19.01
N VAL A 143 9.92 11.10 -18.61
CA VAL A 143 10.94 10.22 -19.22
C VAL A 143 10.61 9.95 -20.69
N ALA A 144 9.33 9.76 -21.03
CA ALA A 144 8.90 9.58 -22.41
C ALA A 144 9.21 10.83 -23.26
N ALA A 145 8.89 12.03 -22.76
CA ALA A 145 9.11 13.31 -23.43
C ALA A 145 10.60 13.59 -23.72
N GLN A 146 11.51 13.00 -22.95
CA GLN A 146 12.95 13.12 -23.17
C GLN A 146 13.47 12.32 -24.37
N ARG A 147 12.66 11.59 -25.14
CA ARG A 147 13.13 10.77 -26.29
C ARG A 147 14.10 11.56 -27.18
N GLY A 148 15.33 11.06 -27.32
CA GLY A 148 16.37 11.67 -28.16
C GLY A 148 17.01 12.94 -27.56
N ARG A 149 16.72 13.28 -26.31
CA ARG A 149 17.19 14.48 -25.59
C ARG A 149 17.88 14.08 -24.29
N GLY A 150 19.01 14.72 -23.98
CA GLY A 150 19.71 14.51 -22.72
C GLY A 150 20.18 13.06 -22.49
N TRP A 151 20.46 12.74 -21.24
CA TRP A 151 20.84 11.41 -20.77
C TRP A 151 19.64 10.47 -20.73
N PHE A 152 18.51 10.92 -20.17
CA PHE A 152 17.31 10.09 -20.02
C PHE A 152 16.62 9.77 -21.37
N GLY A 153 16.93 10.51 -22.43
CA GLY A 153 16.44 10.23 -23.78
C GLY A 153 17.20 9.18 -24.57
N ARG A 154 18.36 8.73 -24.07
CA ARG A 154 19.21 7.78 -24.79
C ARG A 154 18.48 6.44 -24.99
N PRO A 155 18.64 5.77 -26.14
CA PRO A 155 17.90 4.56 -26.47
C PRO A 155 18.13 3.39 -25.50
N ARG A 156 19.26 3.36 -24.79
CA ARG A 156 19.56 2.36 -23.75
C ARG A 156 19.09 2.77 -22.34
N VAL A 157 19.04 4.07 -22.04
CA VAL A 157 18.71 4.58 -20.71
C VAL A 157 17.20 4.74 -20.54
N ARG A 158 16.52 5.33 -21.54
CA ARG A 158 15.08 5.62 -21.48
C ARG A 158 14.24 4.39 -21.16
N PRO A 159 14.44 3.21 -21.80
CA PRO A 159 13.65 2.03 -21.48
C PRO A 159 13.87 1.53 -20.06
N VAL A 160 15.10 1.62 -19.55
CA VAL A 160 15.45 1.25 -18.16
C VAL A 160 14.75 2.19 -17.19
N ALA A 161 14.88 3.50 -17.37
CA ALA A 161 14.22 4.50 -16.54
C ALA A 161 12.70 4.33 -16.53
N ALA A 162 12.07 4.14 -17.70
CA ALA A 162 10.64 3.88 -17.79
C ALA A 162 10.24 2.56 -17.11
N THR A 163 11.06 1.51 -17.21
CA THR A 163 10.81 0.24 -16.54
C THR A 163 10.89 0.39 -15.02
N LEU A 164 11.85 1.15 -14.49
CA LEU A 164 11.95 1.45 -13.06
C LEU A 164 10.70 2.17 -12.53
N VAL A 165 10.11 3.07 -13.30
CA VAL A 165 8.84 3.72 -12.93
C VAL A 165 7.68 2.73 -12.91
N ILE A 166 7.61 1.80 -13.87
CA ILE A 166 6.61 0.72 -13.84
C ILE A 166 6.83 -0.22 -12.64
N VAL A 167 8.08 -0.51 -12.29
CA VAL A 167 8.41 -1.29 -11.09
C VAL A 167 7.93 -0.58 -9.83
N ASP A 168 8.16 0.72 -9.71
CA ASP A 168 7.68 1.53 -8.59
C ASP A 168 6.15 1.46 -8.45
N LEU A 169 5.42 1.62 -9.56
CA LEU A 169 3.97 1.47 -9.61
C LEU A 169 3.51 0.06 -9.19
N LEU A 170 4.20 -1.00 -9.63
CA LEU A 170 3.91 -2.37 -9.21
C LEU A 170 4.14 -2.56 -7.71
N GLN A 171 5.21 -1.98 -7.15
CA GLN A 171 5.48 -2.01 -5.71
C GLN A 171 4.38 -1.27 -4.93
N ARG A 172 3.90 -0.13 -5.40
CA ARG A 172 2.80 0.61 -4.75
C ARG A 172 1.48 -0.13 -4.81
N VAL A 173 1.16 -0.78 -5.93
CA VAL A 173 -0.01 -1.66 -6.03
C VAL A 173 0.12 -2.81 -5.03
N HIS A 174 1.28 -3.46 -4.97
CA HIS A 174 1.52 -4.54 -4.02
C HIS A 174 1.42 -4.08 -2.57
N TYR A 175 1.97 -2.91 -2.25
CA TYR A 175 1.87 -2.28 -0.93
C TYR A 175 0.43 -1.90 -0.58
N GLY A 176 -0.34 -1.37 -1.53
CA GLY A 176 -1.77 -1.16 -1.37
C GLY A 176 -2.51 -2.46 -1.07
N LEU A 177 -1.98 -3.62 -1.47
CA LEU A 177 -2.51 -4.94 -1.15
C LEU A 177 -1.76 -5.60 0.02
N ALA A 178 -1.06 -4.82 0.87
CA ALA A 178 -0.28 -5.31 2.02
C ALA A 178 -1.10 -6.24 2.91
N HIS A 179 -2.39 -5.95 3.11
CA HIS A 179 -3.28 -6.80 3.90
C HIS A 179 -3.29 -8.26 3.39
N TYR A 180 -3.53 -8.45 2.09
CA TYR A 180 -3.59 -9.77 1.46
C TYR A 180 -2.20 -10.39 1.21
N THR A 181 -1.17 -9.56 1.04
CA THR A 181 0.16 -10.04 0.65
C THR A 181 1.00 -10.41 1.86
N GLN A 182 0.81 -9.72 3.00
CA GLN A 182 1.55 -9.96 4.23
C GLN A 182 0.84 -10.94 5.18
N VAL A 183 -0.47 -11.11 5.05
CA VAL A 183 -1.27 -12.11 5.77
C VAL A 183 -2.04 -12.95 4.73
N PRO A 184 -1.38 -13.90 4.05
CA PRO A 184 -1.99 -14.64 2.95
C PRO A 184 -3.28 -15.39 3.33
N GLU A 185 -3.47 -15.70 4.61
CA GLU A 185 -4.65 -16.35 5.16
C GLU A 185 -5.93 -15.52 4.96
N THR A 186 -5.81 -14.19 4.82
CA THR A 186 -6.94 -13.27 4.64
C THR A 186 -7.34 -13.12 3.17
N ARG A 187 -6.66 -13.80 2.24
CA ARG A 187 -6.98 -13.75 0.81
C ARG A 187 -8.31 -14.43 0.53
N THR A 188 -9.26 -13.63 0.07
CA THR A 188 -10.52 -14.13 -0.48
C THR A 188 -10.36 -14.51 -1.96
N VAL A 189 -11.06 -15.58 -2.35
CA VAL A 189 -11.01 -16.14 -3.71
C VAL A 189 -11.57 -15.20 -4.79
N ASP A 190 -12.48 -14.30 -4.41
CA ASP A 190 -13.11 -13.35 -5.30
C ASP A 190 -12.38 -12.00 -5.31
N PHE A 191 -12.15 -11.40 -4.15
CA PHE A 191 -11.74 -10.00 -4.05
C PHE A 191 -10.25 -9.81 -4.29
N TYR A 192 -9.37 -10.65 -3.72
CA TYR A 192 -7.92 -10.48 -3.91
C TYR A 192 -7.51 -10.61 -5.39
N PRO A 193 -7.92 -11.67 -6.14
CA PRO A 193 -7.64 -11.74 -7.57
C PRO A 193 -8.29 -10.60 -8.38
N MET A 194 -9.47 -10.13 -7.98
CA MET A 194 -10.14 -8.99 -8.62
C MET A 194 -9.29 -7.71 -8.50
N LEU A 195 -8.75 -7.40 -7.32
CA LEU A 195 -7.91 -6.22 -7.09
C LEU A 195 -6.60 -6.26 -7.88
N VAL A 196 -5.98 -7.44 -7.97
CA VAL A 196 -4.77 -7.64 -8.79
C VAL A 196 -5.09 -7.50 -10.28
N ALA A 197 -6.19 -8.12 -10.75
CA ALA A 197 -6.64 -8.02 -12.13
C ALA A 197 -7.05 -6.60 -12.53
N LEU A 198 -7.50 -5.77 -11.57
CA LEU A 198 -7.85 -4.37 -11.82
C LEU A 198 -6.62 -3.52 -12.17
N SER A 199 -5.47 -3.82 -11.56
CA SER A 199 -4.31 -2.92 -11.54
C SER A 199 -3.11 -3.42 -12.35
N VAL A 200 -2.67 -4.66 -12.13
CA VAL A 200 -1.40 -5.19 -12.67
C VAL A 200 -1.42 -5.36 -14.20
N PRO A 201 -2.50 -5.88 -14.84
CA PRO A 201 -2.56 -5.96 -16.30
C PRO A 201 -2.34 -4.63 -16.99
N ALA A 202 -2.94 -3.54 -16.48
CA ALA A 202 -2.75 -2.20 -17.05
C ALA A 202 -1.28 -1.77 -17.05
N LEU A 203 -0.55 -2.04 -15.97
CA LEU A 203 0.87 -1.69 -15.84
C LEU A 203 1.75 -2.53 -16.78
N LEU A 204 1.55 -3.84 -16.82
CA LEU A 204 2.32 -4.74 -17.69
C LEU A 204 2.05 -4.48 -19.17
N VAL A 205 0.79 -4.25 -19.55
CA VAL A 205 0.46 -3.89 -20.93
C VAL A 205 1.02 -2.52 -21.31
N THR A 206 0.99 -1.54 -20.40
CA THR A 206 1.63 -0.24 -20.60
C THR A 206 3.12 -0.40 -20.88
N ALA A 207 3.83 -1.22 -20.09
CA ALA A 207 5.23 -1.52 -20.29
C ALA A 207 5.49 -2.20 -21.64
N ALA A 208 4.74 -3.25 -21.96
CA ALA A 208 4.86 -3.99 -23.22
C ALA A 208 4.70 -3.08 -24.44
N ARG A 209 3.71 -2.18 -24.40
CA ARG A 209 3.35 -1.28 -25.51
C ARG A 209 4.30 -0.09 -25.65
N SER A 210 4.76 0.50 -24.55
CA SER A 210 5.49 1.78 -24.57
C SER A 210 7.02 1.64 -24.47
N ILE A 211 7.49 0.54 -23.90
CA ILE A 211 8.92 0.26 -23.66
C ILE A 211 9.39 -0.84 -24.60
N GLY A 212 8.71 -1.98 -24.63
CA GLY A 212 9.00 -3.12 -25.50
C GLY A 212 8.44 -4.44 -24.97
N PRO A 213 8.36 -5.49 -25.81
CA PRO A 213 7.65 -6.73 -25.48
C PRO A 213 8.19 -7.45 -24.23
N TRP A 214 9.48 -7.30 -23.91
CA TRP A 214 10.12 -7.93 -22.74
C TRP A 214 10.14 -7.05 -21.49
N ALA A 215 9.62 -5.82 -21.56
CA ALA A 215 9.53 -4.94 -20.40
C ALA A 215 8.66 -5.50 -19.25
N PRO A 216 7.54 -6.22 -19.48
CA PRO A 216 6.80 -6.90 -18.41
C PRO A 216 7.65 -7.89 -17.63
N VAL A 217 8.41 -8.76 -18.31
CA VAL A 217 9.33 -9.71 -17.66
C VAL A 217 10.40 -8.97 -16.87
N ALA A 218 11.01 -7.92 -17.44
CA ALA A 218 11.99 -7.11 -16.73
C ALA A 218 11.40 -6.45 -15.48
N ALA A 219 10.19 -5.88 -15.57
CA ALA A 219 9.50 -5.26 -14.45
C ALA A 219 9.16 -6.28 -13.36
N ALA A 220 8.61 -7.44 -13.72
CA ALA A 220 8.30 -8.50 -12.75
C ALA A 220 9.57 -9.07 -12.08
N SER A 221 10.66 -9.20 -12.83
CA SER A 221 11.95 -9.68 -12.29
C SER A 221 12.57 -8.68 -11.33
N LEU A 222 12.55 -7.39 -11.67
CA LEU A 222 13.05 -6.33 -10.79
C LEU A 222 12.17 -6.15 -9.56
N PHE A 223 10.84 -6.21 -9.71
CA PHE A 223 9.90 -6.25 -8.59
C PHE A 223 10.28 -7.36 -7.63
N PHE A 224 10.44 -8.60 -8.12
CA PHE A 224 10.82 -9.74 -7.28
C PHE A 224 12.21 -9.57 -6.66
N GLY A 225 13.19 -9.08 -7.42
CA GLY A 225 14.53 -8.81 -6.92
C GLY A 225 14.56 -7.79 -5.78
N ILE A 226 13.75 -6.73 -5.87
CA ILE A 226 13.58 -5.76 -4.78
C ILE A 226 12.94 -6.43 -3.56
N GLN A 227 11.88 -7.24 -3.73
CA GLN A 227 11.23 -7.91 -2.61
C GLN A 227 12.19 -8.88 -1.88
N VAL A 228 12.99 -9.64 -2.63
CA VAL A 228 14.06 -10.48 -2.06
C VAL A 228 15.12 -9.64 -1.36
N GLY A 229 15.53 -8.51 -1.95
CA GLY A 229 16.50 -7.59 -1.35
C GLY A 229 16.00 -6.97 -0.05
N VAL A 230 14.72 -6.59 0.01
CA VAL A 230 14.06 -6.10 1.23
C VAL A 230 14.03 -7.21 2.28
N ASP A 231 13.56 -8.41 1.95
CA ASP A 231 13.51 -9.55 2.88
C ASP A 231 14.90 -9.89 3.45
N LEU A 232 15.93 -9.93 2.59
CA LEU A 232 17.31 -10.14 3.00
C LEU A 232 17.80 -9.01 3.91
N THR A 233 17.49 -7.76 3.58
CA THR A 233 17.88 -6.61 4.41
C THR A 233 17.25 -6.71 5.80
N LEU A 234 15.95 -7.00 5.87
CA LEU A 234 15.21 -7.17 7.13
C LEU A 234 15.77 -8.35 7.94
N TYR A 235 16.13 -9.46 7.29
CA TYR A 235 16.82 -10.59 7.93
C TYR A 235 18.15 -10.16 8.55
N LEU A 236 18.97 -9.39 7.83
CA LEU A 236 20.30 -8.96 8.30
C LEU A 236 20.25 -7.99 9.47
N ILE A 237 19.15 -7.24 9.63
CA ILE A 237 18.96 -6.29 10.75
C ILE A 237 18.05 -6.83 11.86
N ASP A 238 17.66 -8.10 11.81
CA ASP A 238 16.77 -8.76 12.76
C ASP A 238 15.41 -8.05 12.92
N PHE A 239 14.83 -7.65 11.79
CA PHE A 239 13.49 -7.07 11.71
C PHE A 239 12.46 -8.12 11.30
N VAL A 240 11.20 -7.85 11.62
CA VAL A 240 10.08 -8.68 11.18
C VAL A 240 10.01 -8.70 9.66
N ARG A 241 9.95 -9.92 9.11
CA ARG A 241 9.95 -10.18 7.67
C ARG A 241 8.53 -10.39 7.13
N TYR A 242 8.39 -10.33 5.81
CA TYR A 242 7.12 -10.54 5.10
C TYR A 242 7.11 -11.86 4.35
N THR A 243 5.92 -12.37 4.09
CA THR A 243 5.74 -13.48 3.16
C THR A 243 6.01 -13.01 1.74
N LEU A 244 7.12 -13.46 1.17
CA LEU A 244 7.45 -13.22 -0.22
C LEU A 244 6.54 -14.06 -1.13
N THR A 245 5.76 -13.42 -2.00
CA THR A 245 4.91 -14.13 -2.97
C THR A 245 5.34 -13.82 -4.41
N PRO A 246 5.95 -14.77 -5.16
CA PRO A 246 6.46 -14.57 -6.53
C PRO A 246 5.36 -14.58 -7.60
N VAL A 247 4.29 -13.79 -7.40
CA VAL A 247 3.00 -13.98 -8.08
C VAL A 247 2.95 -13.47 -9.53
N PHE A 248 3.91 -12.65 -9.96
CA PHE A 248 3.86 -11.99 -11.27
C PHE A 248 4.76 -12.60 -12.34
N ALA A 249 5.64 -13.55 -12.01
CA ALA A 249 6.66 -14.05 -12.94
C ALA A 249 6.05 -14.72 -14.20
N LEU A 250 5.20 -15.73 -14.01
CA LEU A 250 4.54 -16.42 -15.13
C LEU A 250 3.52 -15.53 -15.86
N PRO A 251 2.63 -14.77 -15.19
CA PRO A 251 1.71 -13.86 -15.88
C PRO A 251 2.44 -12.80 -16.73
N ALA A 252 3.55 -12.24 -16.24
CA ALA A 252 4.36 -11.29 -17.00
C ALA A 252 5.03 -11.94 -18.21
N LEU A 253 5.51 -13.19 -18.08
CA LEU A 253 6.06 -13.96 -19.21
C LEU A 253 5.01 -14.17 -20.31
N LEU A 254 3.77 -14.51 -19.95
CA LEU A 254 2.69 -14.70 -20.92
C LEU A 254 2.34 -13.41 -21.66
N VAL A 255 2.24 -12.28 -20.94
CA VAL A 255 2.02 -10.95 -21.55
C VAL A 255 3.17 -10.62 -22.51
N SER A 256 4.42 -10.84 -22.07
CA SER A 256 5.62 -10.59 -22.90
C SER A 256 5.67 -11.46 -24.15
N ALA A 257 5.42 -12.77 -24.02
CA ALA A 257 5.42 -13.70 -25.14
C ALA A 257 4.34 -13.33 -26.16
N LEU A 258 3.13 -13.00 -25.71
CA LEU A 258 2.05 -12.54 -26.58
C LEU A 258 2.44 -11.28 -27.35
N TYR A 259 3.02 -10.28 -26.69
CA TYR A 259 3.46 -9.05 -27.34
C TYR A 259 4.67 -9.26 -28.28
N ALA A 260 5.56 -10.21 -27.97
CA ALA A 260 6.67 -10.57 -28.83
C ALA A 260 6.20 -11.23 -30.13
N ILE A 261 5.23 -12.15 -30.04
CA ILE A 261 4.62 -12.83 -31.19
C ILE A 261 3.79 -11.84 -32.01
N ALA A 262 2.95 -11.06 -31.33
CA ALA A 262 2.03 -10.12 -31.97
C ALA A 262 2.70 -8.84 -32.47
N ALA A 263 3.98 -8.61 -32.18
CA ALA A 263 4.76 -7.47 -32.70
C ALA A 263 4.67 -7.35 -34.24
N ARG A 264 4.50 -8.48 -34.94
CA ARG A 264 4.33 -8.53 -36.40
C ARG A 264 2.93 -8.09 -36.89
N ALA A 265 1.91 -8.16 -36.04
CA ALA A 265 0.51 -7.86 -36.37
C ALA A 265 0.07 -6.42 -35.99
N GLY A 266 0.98 -5.63 -35.41
CA GLY A 266 0.72 -4.30 -34.85
C GLY A 266 0.07 -4.35 -33.47
N HIS A 267 0.26 -3.29 -32.67
CA HIS A 267 -0.22 -3.26 -31.28
C HIS A 267 -1.72 -2.93 -31.17
N ARG A 268 -2.58 -3.85 -31.63
CA ARG A 268 -4.04 -3.70 -31.60
C ARG A 268 -4.60 -3.82 -30.17
N ALA A 269 -5.73 -3.16 -29.91
CA ALA A 269 -6.40 -3.21 -28.60
C ALA A 269 -6.82 -4.64 -28.20
N VAL A 270 -7.19 -5.48 -29.17
CA VAL A 270 -7.55 -6.88 -28.93
C VAL A 270 -6.39 -7.67 -28.29
N ILE A 271 -5.14 -7.42 -28.68
CA ILE A 271 -3.98 -8.09 -28.07
C ILE A 271 -3.87 -7.73 -26.59
N ALA A 272 -4.15 -6.49 -26.23
CA ALA A 272 -4.10 -6.04 -24.84
C ALA A 272 -5.22 -6.64 -23.98
N ILE A 273 -6.42 -6.77 -24.54
CA ILE A 273 -7.56 -7.47 -23.91
C ILE A 273 -7.18 -8.93 -23.64
N VAL A 274 -6.65 -9.63 -24.65
CA VAL A 274 -6.20 -11.03 -24.51
C VAL A 274 -5.05 -11.13 -23.50
N ALA A 275 -4.09 -10.19 -23.50
CA ALA A 275 -3.00 -10.16 -22.53
C ALA A 275 -3.51 -10.05 -21.09
N GLY A 276 -4.49 -9.18 -20.86
CA GLY A 276 -5.14 -9.01 -19.56
C GLY A 276 -5.92 -10.26 -19.11
N SER A 277 -6.67 -10.88 -20.02
CA SER A 277 -7.35 -12.15 -19.75
C SER A 277 -6.36 -13.27 -19.39
N LEU A 278 -5.29 -13.44 -20.17
CA LEU A 278 -4.26 -14.45 -19.94
C LEU A 278 -3.53 -14.23 -18.61
N PHE A 279 -3.24 -12.97 -18.28
CA PHE A 279 -2.69 -12.60 -16.98
C PHE A 279 -3.60 -13.08 -15.86
N SER A 280 -4.90 -12.75 -15.90
CA SER A 280 -5.84 -13.10 -14.84
C SER A 280 -5.97 -14.62 -14.65
N VAL A 281 -6.06 -15.38 -15.73
CA VAL A 281 -6.12 -16.86 -15.67
C VAL A 281 -4.86 -17.43 -15.02
N ALA A 282 -3.69 -16.97 -15.47
CA ALA A 282 -2.42 -17.45 -14.93
C ALA A 282 -2.24 -17.07 -13.46
N PHE A 283 -2.62 -15.84 -13.09
CA PHE A 283 -2.55 -15.38 -11.71
C PHE A 283 -3.45 -16.21 -10.79
N VAL A 284 -4.72 -16.41 -11.15
CA VAL A 284 -5.65 -17.23 -10.34
C VAL A 284 -5.14 -18.67 -10.21
N ALA A 285 -4.60 -19.26 -11.29
CA ALA A 285 -4.04 -20.61 -11.23
C ALA A 285 -2.86 -20.71 -10.26
N ILE A 286 -1.94 -19.75 -10.28
CA ILE A 286 -0.80 -19.68 -9.35
C ILE A 286 -1.29 -19.51 -7.92
N GLU A 287 -2.26 -18.63 -7.70
CA GLU A 287 -2.83 -18.40 -6.37
C GLU A 287 -3.53 -19.65 -5.81
N CYS A 288 -4.31 -20.37 -6.62
CA CYS A 288 -4.89 -21.64 -6.19
C CYS A 288 -3.80 -22.64 -5.75
N VAL A 289 -2.69 -22.75 -6.50
CA VAL A 289 -1.57 -23.61 -6.14
C VAL A 289 -0.88 -23.12 -4.86
N TRP A 290 -0.66 -21.81 -4.73
CA TRP A 290 -0.05 -21.21 -3.55
C TRP A 290 -0.89 -21.46 -2.29
N MET A 291 -2.19 -21.17 -2.36
CA MET A 291 -3.11 -21.36 -1.26
C MET A 291 -3.23 -22.84 -0.86
N ALA A 292 -3.23 -23.76 -1.83
CA ALA A 292 -3.28 -25.19 -1.56
C ALA A 292 -1.97 -25.77 -1.02
N ARG A 293 -0.80 -25.34 -1.54
CA ARG A 293 0.50 -26.01 -1.30
C ARG A 293 1.40 -25.28 -0.31
N VAL A 294 1.30 -23.96 -0.21
CA VAL A 294 2.17 -23.14 0.65
C VAL A 294 1.42 -22.71 1.91
N ILE A 295 0.18 -22.22 1.75
CA ILE A 295 -0.64 -21.75 2.89
C ILE A 295 -1.44 -22.90 3.54
N ALA A 296 -1.59 -24.04 2.85
CA ALA A 296 -2.41 -25.17 3.29
C ALA A 296 -3.87 -24.79 3.57
N ARG A 297 -4.40 -23.79 2.86
CA ARG A 297 -5.81 -23.35 2.88
C ARG A 297 -6.35 -23.31 1.45
N PRO A 298 -6.61 -24.46 0.81
CA PRO A 298 -7.08 -24.49 -0.58
C PRO A 298 -8.42 -23.76 -0.73
N TRP A 299 -8.54 -22.95 -1.78
CA TRP A 299 -9.82 -22.35 -2.15
C TRP A 299 -10.78 -23.39 -2.71
N ALA A 300 -12.06 -23.28 -2.35
CA ALA A 300 -13.09 -24.16 -2.85
C ALA A 300 -13.27 -24.00 -4.37
N GLU A 301 -13.26 -25.11 -5.12
CA GLU A 301 -13.35 -25.11 -6.59
C GLU A 301 -14.59 -24.36 -7.08
N ALA A 302 -15.75 -24.58 -6.45
CA ALA A 302 -17.00 -23.88 -6.78
C ALA A 302 -16.86 -22.35 -6.66
N ALA A 303 -16.16 -21.86 -5.63
CA ALA A 303 -15.96 -20.43 -5.45
C ALA A 303 -14.96 -19.85 -6.47
N VAL A 304 -13.90 -20.59 -6.79
CA VAL A 304 -12.95 -20.21 -7.86
C VAL A 304 -13.68 -20.11 -9.20
N THR A 305 -14.46 -21.13 -9.57
CA THR A 305 -15.20 -21.15 -10.84
C THR A 305 -16.24 -20.04 -10.94
N ALA A 306 -16.87 -19.66 -9.82
CA ALA A 306 -17.82 -18.55 -9.78
C ALA A 306 -17.14 -17.18 -9.92
N ALA A 307 -15.96 -16.99 -9.31
CA ALA A 307 -15.23 -15.71 -9.35
C ALA A 307 -14.49 -15.49 -10.67
N LEU A 308 -13.98 -16.56 -11.29
CA LEU A 308 -13.07 -16.51 -12.43
C LEU A 308 -13.58 -15.67 -13.63
N PRO A 309 -14.85 -15.77 -14.08
CA PRO A 309 -15.34 -14.97 -15.21
C PRO A 309 -15.24 -13.46 -14.95
N VAL A 310 -15.52 -13.02 -13.72
CA VAL A 310 -15.44 -11.61 -13.32
C VAL A 310 -13.98 -11.16 -13.30
N THR A 311 -13.08 -11.95 -12.71
CA THR A 311 -11.64 -11.65 -12.66
C THR A 311 -11.00 -11.58 -14.06
N ILE A 312 -11.42 -12.46 -14.97
CA ILE A 312 -10.99 -12.42 -16.39
C ILE A 312 -11.53 -11.17 -17.08
N GLY A 313 -12.81 -10.85 -16.90
CA GLY A 313 -13.43 -9.66 -17.49
C GLY A 313 -12.74 -8.36 -17.03
N ILE A 314 -12.46 -8.24 -15.74
CA ILE A 314 -11.74 -7.11 -15.17
C ILE A 314 -10.30 -7.06 -15.70
N GLY A 315 -9.60 -8.19 -15.75
CA GLY A 315 -8.25 -8.26 -16.33
C GLY A 315 -8.22 -7.82 -17.79
N ALA A 316 -9.22 -8.21 -18.59
CA ALA A 316 -9.37 -7.82 -19.98
C ALA A 316 -9.54 -6.30 -20.13
N LEU A 317 -10.41 -5.69 -19.31
CA LEU A 317 -10.62 -4.23 -19.27
C LEU A 317 -9.37 -3.49 -18.79
N SER A 318 -8.68 -4.01 -17.77
CA SER A 318 -7.43 -3.47 -17.26
C SER A 318 -6.33 -3.51 -18.32
N GLY A 319 -6.22 -4.62 -19.06
CA GLY A 319 -5.34 -4.72 -20.22
C GLY A 319 -5.64 -3.66 -21.28
N TRP A 320 -6.91 -3.41 -21.57
CA TRP A 320 -7.32 -2.33 -22.47
C TRP A 320 -6.95 -0.93 -21.93
N VAL A 321 -7.12 -0.67 -20.64
CA VAL A 321 -6.65 0.57 -19.99
C VAL A 321 -5.13 0.73 -20.18
N GLY A 322 -4.35 -0.34 -19.98
CA GLY A 322 -2.91 -0.34 -20.24
C GLY A 322 -2.55 -0.06 -21.69
N TRP A 323 -3.39 -0.48 -22.65
CA TRP A 323 -3.21 -0.14 -24.06
C TRP A 323 -3.38 1.36 -24.31
N VAL A 324 -4.37 1.99 -23.67
CA VAL A 324 -4.57 3.44 -23.75
C VAL A 324 -3.41 4.19 -23.10
N VAL A 325 -3.03 3.84 -21.87
CA VAL A 325 -1.93 4.50 -21.16
C VAL A 325 -0.61 4.33 -21.92
N GLY A 326 -0.28 3.13 -22.40
CA GLY A 326 0.90 2.91 -23.24
C GLY A 326 0.85 3.68 -24.57
N GLY A 327 -0.34 3.93 -25.12
CA GLY A 327 -0.55 4.80 -26.27
C GLY A 327 -0.25 6.28 -25.97
N LEU A 328 -0.67 6.78 -24.79
CA LEU A 328 -0.37 8.14 -24.32
C LEU A 328 1.13 8.34 -24.08
N VAL A 329 1.81 7.36 -23.49
CA VAL A 329 3.27 7.39 -23.31
C VAL A 329 3.98 7.48 -24.67
N ARG A 330 3.54 6.70 -25.67
CA ARG A 330 4.08 6.77 -27.04
C ARG A 330 3.80 8.10 -27.72
N PHE A 331 2.60 8.64 -27.54
CA PHE A 331 2.20 9.95 -28.05
C PHE A 331 3.12 11.06 -27.51
N VAL A 332 3.38 11.07 -26.21
CA VAL A 332 4.29 12.04 -25.58
C VAL A 332 5.73 11.84 -26.07
N ALA A 333 6.19 10.59 -26.21
CA ALA A 333 7.52 10.29 -26.71
C ALA A 333 7.76 10.73 -28.16
N HIS A 334 6.71 10.97 -28.96
CA HIS A 334 6.81 11.42 -30.35
C HIS A 334 6.22 12.83 -30.51
N ASP A 335 6.48 13.71 -29.53
CA ASP A 335 6.13 15.13 -29.53
C ASP A 335 4.65 15.41 -29.89
N GLY A 336 3.74 14.52 -29.47
CA GLY A 336 2.31 14.69 -29.67
C GLY A 336 1.77 14.23 -31.03
N SER A 337 2.49 13.33 -31.71
CA SER A 337 2.00 12.66 -32.92
C SER A 337 0.97 11.57 -32.59
N ALA A 338 -0.31 11.86 -32.84
CA ALA A 338 -1.43 10.94 -32.56
C ALA A 338 -1.42 9.68 -33.43
N ALA A 339 -0.87 9.77 -34.65
CA ALA A 339 -0.72 8.64 -35.56
C ALA A 339 0.13 7.49 -34.97
N VAL A 340 1.03 7.79 -34.02
CA VAL A 340 1.92 6.78 -33.41
C VAL A 340 1.28 6.07 -32.20
N GLY A 341 0.24 6.68 -31.62
CA GLY A 341 -0.41 6.21 -30.39
C GLY A 341 -1.80 5.58 -30.60
N PHE A 342 -2.62 6.16 -31.47
CA PHE A 342 -4.06 5.84 -31.59
C PHE A 342 -4.61 6.00 -33.03
N ASP A 343 -3.75 6.07 -34.03
CA ASP A 343 -4.07 6.31 -35.45
C ASP A 343 -4.74 7.68 -35.77
N ASP A 344 -5.53 8.30 -34.86
CA ASP A 344 -6.09 9.67 -34.93
C ASP A 344 -6.27 10.31 -33.51
N ARG A 345 -6.33 11.65 -33.42
CA ARG A 345 -6.56 12.45 -32.20
C ARG A 345 -7.96 12.29 -31.61
N ARG A 346 -9.01 12.17 -32.43
CA ARG A 346 -10.39 12.04 -31.93
C ARG A 346 -10.60 10.70 -31.21
N PRO A 347 -10.18 9.55 -31.76
CA PRO A 347 -10.15 8.28 -31.04
C PRO A 347 -9.31 8.33 -29.76
N ALA A 348 -8.16 9.02 -29.77
CA ALA A 348 -7.31 9.13 -28.59
C ALA A 348 -8.02 9.79 -27.39
N ARG A 349 -8.77 10.87 -27.62
CA ARG A 349 -9.53 11.55 -26.56
C ARG A 349 -10.66 10.67 -26.01
N ALA A 350 -11.44 10.06 -26.89
CA ALA A 350 -12.53 9.17 -26.49
C ALA A 350 -12.00 7.96 -25.71
N ALA A 351 -10.89 7.35 -26.17
CA ALA A 351 -10.24 6.25 -25.47
C ALA A 351 -9.70 6.67 -24.10
N ALA A 352 -9.08 7.84 -23.99
CA ALA A 352 -8.59 8.36 -22.71
C ALA A 352 -9.73 8.63 -21.71
N LEU A 353 -10.84 9.24 -22.16
CA LEU A 353 -12.02 9.46 -21.33
C LEU A 353 -12.65 8.15 -20.87
N PHE A 354 -12.79 7.18 -21.77
CA PHE A 354 -13.33 5.87 -21.43
C PHE A 354 -12.41 5.10 -20.48
N ALA A 355 -11.09 5.17 -20.67
CA ALA A 355 -10.12 4.61 -19.71
C ALA A 355 -10.25 5.27 -18.33
N GLY A 356 -10.40 6.60 -18.26
CA GLY A 356 -10.66 7.31 -17.01
C GLY A 356 -11.96 6.84 -16.33
N ALA A 357 -13.03 6.65 -17.11
CA ALA A 357 -14.29 6.11 -16.60
C ALA A 357 -14.15 4.67 -16.08
N LEU A 358 -13.38 3.82 -16.76
CA LEU A 358 -13.08 2.46 -16.30
C LEU A 358 -12.23 2.43 -15.03
N ILE A 359 -11.22 3.31 -14.93
CA ILE A 359 -10.40 3.47 -13.71
C ILE A 359 -11.30 3.90 -12.53
N LEU A 360 -12.18 4.89 -12.75
CA LEU A 360 -13.12 5.34 -11.74
C LEU A 360 -14.11 4.24 -11.34
N ALA A 361 -14.72 3.57 -12.32
CA ALA A 361 -15.64 2.46 -12.06
C ALA A 361 -14.95 1.32 -11.30
N GLY A 362 -13.71 1.00 -11.66
CA GLY A 362 -12.86 0.04 -10.98
C GLY A 362 -12.59 0.43 -9.52
N ALA A 363 -12.16 1.66 -9.27
CA ALA A 363 -11.93 2.19 -7.93
C ALA A 363 -13.21 2.21 -7.08
N LEU A 364 -14.37 2.54 -7.68
CA LEU A 364 -15.65 2.45 -6.99
C LEU A 364 -16.04 1.00 -6.70
N ALA A 365 -15.70 0.04 -7.57
CA ALA A 365 -15.99 -1.37 -7.37
C ALA A 365 -15.12 -2.02 -6.26
N THR A 366 -13.99 -1.40 -5.88
CA THR A 366 -13.21 -1.85 -4.72
C THR A 366 -13.86 -1.46 -3.39
N TYR A 367 -14.82 -0.52 -3.40
CA TYR A 367 -15.53 -0.14 -2.19
C TYR A 367 -16.57 -1.20 -1.83
N ARG A 368 -16.21 -2.05 -0.86
CA ARG A 368 -17.14 -2.98 -0.21
C ARG A 368 -17.44 -2.45 1.20
N PRO A 369 -18.57 -1.74 1.41
CA PRO A 369 -18.89 -1.17 2.70
C PRO A 369 -19.01 -2.28 3.75
N GLN A 370 -18.30 -2.11 4.85
CA GLN A 370 -18.32 -3.03 5.98
C GLN A 370 -19.75 -3.16 6.54
N ARG A 371 -20.21 -4.39 6.69
CA ARG A 371 -21.49 -4.71 7.33
C ARG A 371 -21.22 -5.23 8.72
N PHE A 372 -21.48 -4.40 9.72
CA PHE A 372 -21.33 -4.78 11.11
C PHE A 372 -22.56 -5.58 11.56
N GLY A 373 -22.34 -6.76 12.12
CA GLY A 373 -23.37 -7.45 12.89
C GLY A 373 -23.60 -6.76 14.25
N PRO A 374 -24.53 -7.28 15.07
CA PRO A 374 -24.71 -6.78 16.43
C PRO A 374 -23.42 -6.92 17.25
N PRO A 375 -23.24 -6.12 18.32
CA PRO A 375 -22.12 -6.28 19.25
C PRO A 375 -22.01 -7.75 19.71
N MET A 376 -20.78 -8.27 19.75
CA MET A 376 -20.53 -9.66 20.12
C MET A 376 -20.64 -9.88 21.63
N THR A 377 -21.10 -11.05 22.05
CA THR A 377 -21.04 -11.44 23.47
C THR A 377 -19.67 -12.01 23.81
N THR A 378 -19.29 -12.01 25.09
CA THR A 378 -18.00 -12.61 25.51
C THR A 378 -17.94 -14.11 25.21
N THR A 379 -19.10 -14.79 25.29
CA THR A 379 -19.24 -16.21 24.93
C THR A 379 -19.01 -16.42 23.43
N GLU A 380 -19.54 -15.53 22.58
CA GLU A 380 -19.31 -15.58 21.14
C GLU A 380 -17.82 -15.37 20.81
N MET A 381 -17.16 -14.46 21.52
CA MET A 381 -15.72 -14.19 21.35
C MET A 381 -14.82 -15.37 21.76
N ARG A 382 -15.36 -16.34 22.52
CA ARG A 382 -14.63 -17.52 23.03
C ARG A 382 -13.35 -17.09 23.74
N LEU A 383 -13.50 -16.31 24.82
CA LEU A 383 -12.35 -15.83 25.57
C LEU A 383 -11.57 -17.00 26.16
N GLU A 384 -10.26 -17.01 25.93
CA GLU A 384 -9.35 -18.06 26.38
C GLU A 384 -8.06 -17.47 26.96
N PRO A 385 -7.41 -18.19 27.90
CA PRO A 385 -6.14 -17.76 28.44
C PRO A 385 -5.02 -17.91 27.40
N VAL A 386 -4.16 -16.91 27.33
CA VAL A 386 -2.94 -16.94 26.50
C VAL A 386 -1.72 -16.82 27.40
N GLU A 387 -0.74 -17.72 27.24
CA GLU A 387 0.48 -17.74 28.06
C GLU A 387 1.57 -16.81 27.51
N SER A 388 1.53 -16.55 26.20
CA SER A 388 2.40 -15.62 25.51
C SER A 388 1.75 -15.20 24.21
N PHE A 389 1.86 -13.93 23.85
CA PHE A 389 1.48 -13.42 22.55
C PHE A 389 2.55 -12.44 22.08
N VAL A 390 2.63 -12.18 20.78
CA VAL A 390 3.58 -11.15 20.33
C VAL A 390 2.99 -9.80 20.69
N ALA A 391 3.75 -8.91 21.35
CA ALA A 391 3.24 -7.60 21.80
C ALA A 391 2.53 -6.81 20.67
N ARG A 392 2.93 -7.03 19.41
CA ARG A 392 2.33 -6.47 18.20
C ARG A 392 0.94 -7.03 17.81
N GLU A 393 0.49 -8.16 18.38
CA GLU A 393 -0.86 -8.72 18.21
C GLU A 393 -1.83 -8.14 19.24
N ALA A 394 -1.30 -7.50 20.28
CA ALA A 394 -2.03 -6.67 21.21
C ALA A 394 -2.28 -5.26 20.61
N ILE A 395 -2.55 -5.18 19.30
CA ILE A 395 -2.80 -3.95 18.52
C ILE A 395 -3.87 -3.07 19.18
N PHE A 396 -4.77 -3.72 19.94
CA PHE A 396 -5.76 -3.11 20.83
C PHE A 396 -5.21 -2.02 21.76
N TRP A 397 -3.91 -2.02 22.02
CA TRP A 397 -3.31 -1.25 23.11
C TRP A 397 -2.44 -0.08 22.69
N GLU A 398 -2.07 0.04 21.41
CA GLU A 398 -1.34 1.22 20.94
C GLU A 398 -2.20 2.49 20.99
N ALA A 399 -3.53 2.36 20.92
CA ALA A 399 -4.44 3.48 21.09
C ALA A 399 -4.54 3.98 22.55
N VAL A 400 -4.11 3.17 23.53
CA VAL A 400 -4.27 3.45 24.97
C VAL A 400 -2.94 3.74 25.66
N ILE A 401 -1.82 3.19 25.16
CA ILE A 401 -0.48 3.35 25.73
C ILE A 401 0.25 4.53 25.05
N LEU A 402 -0.26 5.74 25.20
CA LEU A 402 0.52 6.95 24.93
C LEU A 402 1.42 7.20 26.15
N ASP A 403 2.65 6.70 26.12
CA ASP A 403 3.76 6.92 27.07
C ASP A 403 3.54 6.54 28.56
N SER A 404 2.29 6.42 29.03
CA SER A 404 1.86 5.92 30.34
C SER A 404 0.35 5.60 30.29
N TRP A 405 -0.17 4.76 31.19
CA TRP A 405 -1.63 4.63 31.31
C TRP A 405 -2.20 6.01 31.68
N PRO A 406 -3.14 6.58 30.91
CA PRO A 406 -3.39 8.00 31.08
C PRO A 406 -4.18 8.21 32.38
N LEU A 407 -3.71 9.16 33.18
CA LEU A 407 -4.24 9.49 34.51
C LEU A 407 -5.50 10.36 34.43
N ALA A 408 -6.49 9.94 33.65
CA ALA A 408 -7.79 10.59 33.51
C ALA A 408 -8.91 9.64 33.95
N ASP A 409 -9.98 10.20 34.54
CA ASP A 409 -11.10 9.42 35.07
C ASP A 409 -11.87 8.65 33.98
N ARG A 410 -11.86 9.17 32.74
CA ARG A 410 -12.42 8.52 31.56
C ARG A 410 -11.67 8.92 30.29
N ILE A 411 -11.37 7.94 29.46
CA ILE A 411 -10.78 8.13 28.14
C ILE A 411 -11.65 7.40 27.12
N GLN A 412 -12.00 8.07 26.02
CA GLN A 412 -12.69 7.44 24.91
C GLN A 412 -11.69 7.18 23.77
N ALA A 413 -11.48 5.91 23.44
CA ALA A 413 -10.63 5.49 22.33
C ALA A 413 -11.48 4.83 21.23
N TYR A 414 -11.03 4.94 19.98
CA TYR A 414 -11.54 4.19 18.84
C TYR A 414 -10.41 3.33 18.29
N SER A 415 -10.70 2.07 17.99
CA SER A 415 -9.74 1.13 17.43
C SER A 415 -10.42 0.28 16.37
N GLU A 416 -9.78 0.14 15.20
CA GLU A 416 -10.27 -0.70 14.11
C GLU A 416 -9.32 -1.88 13.89
N GLY A 417 -9.77 -3.12 14.07
CA GLY A 417 -8.96 -4.32 13.87
C GLY A 417 -9.47 -5.21 12.74
N ILE A 418 -8.56 -5.96 12.10
CA ILE A 418 -8.93 -7.10 11.27
C ILE A 418 -8.90 -8.39 12.10
N ILE A 419 -9.82 -9.27 11.74
CA ILE A 419 -9.92 -10.67 12.15
C ILE A 419 -8.65 -11.40 11.66
N GLU A 420 -7.69 -11.68 12.55
CA GLU A 420 -6.52 -12.60 12.41
C GLU A 420 -5.12 -11.96 12.57
N PRO A 421 -4.15 -12.68 13.16
CA PRO A 421 -4.23 -14.08 13.63
C PRO A 421 -4.95 -14.24 14.98
N PHE A 422 -5.60 -15.39 15.15
CA PHE A 422 -6.18 -15.82 16.42
C PHE A 422 -5.19 -16.69 17.22
N PRO A 423 -5.28 -16.68 18.55
CA PRO A 423 -6.24 -15.92 19.36
C PRO A 423 -5.80 -14.47 19.56
N LEU A 424 -6.76 -13.53 19.52
CA LEU A 424 -6.51 -12.09 19.54
C LEU A 424 -6.39 -11.57 20.98
N PRO A 425 -5.23 -11.05 21.42
CA PRO A 425 -5.06 -10.52 22.78
C PRO A 425 -5.91 -9.26 23.03
N ILE A 426 -6.71 -9.29 24.10
CA ILE A 426 -7.62 -8.19 24.48
C ILE A 426 -7.52 -7.80 25.97
N GLY A 427 -6.66 -8.45 26.75
CA GLY A 427 -6.62 -8.23 28.20
C GLY A 427 -5.88 -6.94 28.61
N PRO A 428 -6.30 -6.30 29.72
CA PRO A 428 -5.70 -5.05 30.22
C PRO A 428 -4.24 -5.18 30.63
N ALA A 429 -3.54 -4.04 30.66
CA ALA A 429 -2.10 -4.00 30.92
C ALA A 429 -1.72 -2.96 31.98
N TRP A 430 -0.60 -3.22 32.66
CA TRP A 430 0.11 -2.24 33.49
C TRP A 430 1.58 -2.21 33.09
N CYS A 431 2.13 -1.02 32.85
CA CYS A 431 3.50 -0.84 32.39
C CYS A 431 4.30 0.01 33.36
N ALA A 432 5.58 -0.33 33.54
CA ALA A 432 6.53 0.45 34.32
C ALA A 432 7.88 0.58 33.58
N GLU A 433 8.68 1.58 33.96
CA GLU A 433 9.98 1.89 33.36
C GLU A 433 11.04 0.79 33.59
N THR A 434 10.91 0.00 34.67
CA THR A 434 11.88 -1.04 35.01
C THR A 434 11.17 -2.32 35.43
N PRO A 435 11.81 -3.50 35.26
CA PRO A 435 11.26 -4.77 35.74
C PRO A 435 10.97 -4.75 37.23
N ALA A 436 11.89 -4.18 38.03
CA ALA A 436 11.74 -4.12 39.49
C ALA A 436 10.53 -3.29 39.92
N ARG A 437 10.29 -2.15 39.24
CA ARG A 437 9.12 -1.31 39.50
C ARG A 437 7.83 -2.01 39.08
N LEU A 438 7.84 -2.69 37.93
CA LEU A 438 6.70 -3.49 37.48
C LEU A 438 6.33 -4.56 38.52
N GLU A 439 7.30 -5.32 39.02
CA GLU A 439 7.06 -6.36 40.04
C GLU A 439 6.59 -5.80 41.39
N ALA A 440 7.02 -4.59 41.74
CA ALA A 440 6.59 -3.93 42.97
C ALA A 440 5.14 -3.41 42.88
N GLU A 441 4.73 -2.88 41.72
CA GLU A 441 3.42 -2.26 41.54
C GLU A 441 2.33 -3.29 41.19
N LEU A 442 2.62 -4.29 40.34
CA LEU A 442 1.64 -5.25 39.83
C LEU A 442 0.75 -5.91 40.91
N PRO A 443 1.26 -6.35 42.08
CA PRO A 443 0.42 -6.94 43.12
C PRO A 443 -0.65 -5.99 43.69
N GLY A 444 -0.41 -4.67 43.59
CA GLY A 444 -1.34 -3.62 44.01
C GLY A 444 -2.30 -3.16 42.91
N VAL A 445 -2.17 -3.69 41.69
CA VAL A 445 -3.02 -3.33 40.54
C VAL A 445 -4.21 -4.28 40.47
N ARG A 446 -5.42 -3.72 40.36
CA ARG A 446 -6.64 -4.47 40.08
C ARG A 446 -7.15 -4.12 38.69
N PHE A 447 -7.38 -5.16 37.89
CA PHE A 447 -7.94 -5.04 36.56
C PHE A 447 -9.44 -5.29 36.57
N GLY A 448 -10.15 -4.60 35.69
CA GLY A 448 -11.52 -4.87 35.30
C GLY A 448 -11.66 -4.81 33.78
N LEU A 449 -12.52 -5.66 33.24
CA LEU A 449 -12.87 -5.68 31.83
C LEU A 449 -14.37 -5.91 31.71
N ALA A 450 -15.06 -5.04 30.97
CA ALA A 450 -16.40 -5.29 30.48
C ALA A 450 -16.45 -5.13 28.96
N ILE A 451 -17.19 -6.01 28.29
CA ILE A 451 -17.39 -6.00 26.84
C ILE A 451 -18.89 -5.93 26.59
N ASN A 452 -19.36 -4.90 25.91
CA ASN A 452 -20.78 -4.68 25.59
C ASN A 452 -21.69 -4.81 26.82
N GLU A 453 -21.26 -4.24 27.95
CA GLU A 453 -21.94 -4.27 29.26
C GLU A 453 -21.79 -5.58 30.04
N GLU A 454 -21.22 -6.63 29.46
CA GLU A 454 -20.93 -7.90 30.12
C GLU A 454 -19.57 -7.84 30.84
N ARG A 455 -19.55 -8.02 32.17
CA ARG A 455 -18.30 -8.04 32.95
C ARG A 455 -17.62 -9.39 32.80
N VAL A 456 -16.35 -9.38 32.39
CA VAL A 456 -15.55 -10.60 32.21
C VAL A 456 -15.03 -11.06 33.57
N ASP A 457 -15.21 -12.34 33.91
CA ASP A 457 -14.58 -12.94 35.08
C ASP A 457 -13.08 -13.11 34.83
N LEU A 458 -12.27 -12.38 35.60
CA LEU A 458 -10.82 -12.30 35.42
C LEU A 458 -10.05 -13.35 36.23
N ALA A 459 -10.72 -14.12 37.11
CA ALA A 459 -10.06 -14.98 38.10
C ALA A 459 -9.15 -16.07 37.50
N HIS A 460 -9.45 -16.52 36.28
CA HIS A 460 -8.77 -17.62 35.62
C HIS A 460 -7.60 -17.19 34.72
N TYR A 461 -7.41 -15.88 34.51
CA TYR A 461 -6.39 -15.35 33.63
C TYR A 461 -5.12 -14.96 34.40
N ARG A 462 -3.96 -15.08 33.76
CA ARG A 462 -2.65 -14.82 34.36
C ARG A 462 -1.97 -13.62 33.74
N ILE A 463 -1.06 -12.99 34.48
CA ILE A 463 -0.25 -11.90 33.97
C ILE A 463 0.88 -12.45 33.08
N VAL A 464 0.81 -12.14 31.80
CA VAL A 464 1.85 -12.34 30.79
C VAL A 464 2.77 -11.13 30.80
N ARG A 465 4.06 -11.34 30.99
CA ARG A 465 5.06 -10.26 31.03
C ARG A 465 5.73 -10.14 29.68
N LEU A 466 5.69 -8.95 29.09
CA LEU A 466 6.32 -8.68 27.81
C LEU A 466 7.23 -7.45 27.95
N PRO A 467 8.53 -7.56 27.60
CA PRO A 467 9.39 -6.41 27.45
C PRO A 467 8.97 -5.61 26.22
N MET A 468 8.82 -4.30 26.38
CA MET A 468 8.60 -3.36 25.28
C MET A 468 9.97 -2.89 24.75
N ARG A 469 10.07 -2.66 23.44
CA ARG A 469 11.34 -2.24 22.82
C ARG A 469 11.68 -0.76 23.07
N ASP A 470 10.74 0.01 23.61
CA ASP A 470 10.94 1.36 24.16
C ASP A 470 11.60 1.37 25.56
N GLY A 471 11.93 0.18 26.08
CA GLY A 471 12.57 0.00 27.39
C GLY A 471 11.59 -0.19 28.55
N ARG A 472 10.27 -0.04 28.34
CA ARG A 472 9.27 -0.31 29.37
C ARG A 472 9.01 -1.81 29.52
N HIS A 473 8.47 -2.18 30.67
CA HIS A 473 8.06 -3.55 30.98
C HIS A 473 6.58 -3.55 31.31
N CYS A 474 5.80 -4.39 30.64
CA CYS A 474 4.35 -4.46 30.82
C CYS A 474 3.91 -5.84 31.29
N GLY A 475 3.00 -5.85 32.26
CA GLY A 475 2.24 -7.02 32.69
C GLY A 475 0.84 -6.97 32.10
N TRP A 476 0.52 -7.94 31.26
CA TRP A 476 -0.74 -8.07 30.52
C TRP A 476 -1.60 -9.16 31.13
N LEU A 477 -2.88 -8.92 31.35
CA LEU A 477 -3.78 -10.01 31.65
C LEU A 477 -3.94 -10.85 30.37
N GLY A 478 -3.51 -12.12 30.41
CA GLY A 478 -3.45 -13.01 29.25
C GLY A 478 -4.83 -13.50 28.81
N ILE A 479 -5.68 -12.59 28.36
CA ILE A 479 -7.00 -12.86 27.78
C ILE A 479 -6.88 -12.67 26.28
N ALA A 480 -7.33 -13.65 25.52
CA ALA A 480 -7.47 -13.53 24.10
C ALA A 480 -8.87 -13.97 23.63
N ALA A 481 -9.39 -13.34 22.58
CA ALA A 481 -10.59 -13.81 21.89
C ALA A 481 -10.16 -14.84 20.84
N ALA A 482 -10.63 -16.08 20.96
CA ALA A 482 -10.36 -17.11 19.94
C ALA A 482 -11.21 -16.92 18.66
N PHE A 483 -12.22 -16.07 18.73
CA PHE A 483 -13.08 -15.75 17.58
C PHE A 483 -13.55 -14.30 17.64
N VAL A 484 -13.54 -13.62 16.49
CA VAL A 484 -14.17 -12.31 16.28
C VAL A 484 -14.83 -12.30 14.91
N ARG A 485 -15.95 -11.58 14.78
CA ARG A 485 -16.63 -11.29 13.51
C ARG A 485 -16.82 -9.78 13.35
N SER A 486 -17.13 -9.35 12.14
CA SER A 486 -17.42 -7.94 11.86
C SER A 486 -18.52 -7.40 12.79
N SER A 487 -18.13 -6.45 13.66
CA SER A 487 -18.98 -5.91 14.72
C SER A 487 -18.37 -4.66 15.34
N ARG A 488 -19.21 -3.86 16.00
CA ARG A 488 -18.78 -2.73 16.83
C ARG A 488 -19.04 -3.08 18.29
N ASN A 489 -18.00 -2.99 19.11
CA ASN A 489 -18.01 -3.45 20.48
C ASN A 489 -17.52 -2.34 21.39
N ARG A 490 -18.10 -2.26 22.58
CA ARG A 490 -17.70 -1.34 23.65
C ARG A 490 -16.88 -2.12 24.66
N PHE A 491 -15.59 -1.81 24.76
CA PHE A 491 -14.69 -2.35 25.77
C PHE A 491 -14.52 -1.31 26.87
N VAL A 492 -14.67 -1.71 28.12
CA VAL A 492 -14.44 -0.86 29.29
C VAL A 492 -13.38 -1.52 30.13
N TYR A 493 -12.19 -0.92 30.14
CA TYR A 493 -11.08 -1.35 30.96
C TYR A 493 -11.04 -0.51 32.23
N GLU A 494 -10.92 -1.18 33.37
CA GLU A 494 -10.74 -0.54 34.67
C GLU A 494 -9.38 -0.94 35.20
N VAL A 495 -8.60 0.05 35.65
CA VAL A 495 -7.33 -0.19 36.32
C VAL A 495 -7.35 0.61 37.61
N GLU A 496 -7.25 -0.08 38.73
CA GLU A 496 -7.14 0.51 40.05
C GLU A 496 -5.75 0.24 40.61
N HIS A 497 -5.05 1.28 41.05
CA HIS A 497 -3.76 1.16 41.74
C HIS A 497 -3.71 2.20 42.87
N ALA A 498 -3.45 1.72 44.09
CA ALA A 498 -3.56 2.52 45.31
C ALA A 498 -4.95 3.20 45.44
N ALA A 499 -4.99 4.52 45.68
CA ALA A 499 -6.23 5.30 45.80
C ALA A 499 -6.78 5.83 44.46
N ARG A 500 -6.21 5.40 43.32
CA ARG A 500 -6.54 5.92 42.00
C ARG A 500 -7.22 4.84 41.15
N ARG A 501 -8.27 5.24 40.45
CA ARG A 501 -9.00 4.42 39.48
C ARG A 501 -8.99 5.13 38.13
N SER A 502 -8.62 4.41 37.09
CA SER A 502 -8.69 4.87 35.71
C SER A 502 -9.64 3.97 34.93
N VAL A 503 -10.56 4.59 34.17
CA VAL A 503 -11.49 3.88 33.29
C VAL A 503 -11.21 4.27 31.85
N VAL A 504 -10.92 3.29 31.01
CA VAL A 504 -10.74 3.49 29.57
C VAL A 504 -11.92 2.84 28.86
N GLU A 505 -12.71 3.66 28.18
CA GLU A 505 -13.80 3.20 27.33
C GLU A 505 -13.33 3.22 25.88
N MET A 506 -13.31 2.05 25.24
CA MET A 506 -12.87 1.90 23.87
C MET A 506 -14.00 1.37 22.99
N THR A 507 -14.25 2.06 21.89
CA THR A 507 -15.06 1.53 20.80
C THR A 507 -14.14 0.74 19.87
N VAL A 508 -14.34 -0.57 19.84
CA VAL A 508 -13.59 -1.52 19.04
C VAL A 508 -14.42 -1.92 17.85
N VAL A 509 -13.87 -1.74 16.66
CA VAL A 509 -14.50 -2.15 15.40
C VAL A 509 -13.71 -3.31 14.82
N PHE A 510 -14.29 -4.50 14.85
CA PHE A 510 -13.81 -5.63 14.08
C PHE A 510 -14.35 -5.51 12.66
N LYS A 511 -13.46 -5.56 11.67
CA LYS A 511 -13.80 -5.52 10.24
C LYS A 511 -13.69 -6.91 9.62
N ASP A 512 -14.54 -7.20 8.64
CA ASP A 512 -14.37 -8.36 7.76
C ASP A 512 -13.16 -8.08 6.84
N PRO A 513 -12.20 -9.02 6.65
CA PRO A 513 -11.05 -8.84 5.75
C PRO A 513 -11.39 -8.54 4.27
#